data_AF-A0A533RPS9-F1
#
_entry.id   AF-A0A533RPS9-F1
#
_cell.length_a   1.000
_cell.length_b   1.000
_cell.length_c   1.000
_cell.angle_alpha   90.00
_cell.angle_beta   90.00
_cell.angle_gamma   90.00
#
_symmetry.space_group_name_H-M   'P 1'
#
loop_
_entity.id
_entity.type
_entity.pdbx_description
1 polymer ?
#
loop_
_entity_poly.entity_id
_entity_poly.type
_entity_poly.pdbx_seq_one_letter_code
_entity_poly.pdbx_strand_id
1 'polypeptide(L)'
;LNEMARDFYRHVLQSYEAAGTARDYLAKRGVSPEMTELFQLGYAPPGWDNLLVLLKKKGCREEQLAKLGLVTVRPNGTGHYDRFRHRLMFPIWDTRGKVIGFGGRVLDDTLPKYLNSPETPVFNKSYLLYGLHLAAQHIREQDEVIIVEGYMDVLTAHQFGVKNVAASLGTAFTREQGKLLMRYTQNVVISYDADTAGVTATLRGMEILQEIGCRVKVLSVPAGKDPDEYIRNNGPEAFMALVKNKAQSFFDYLFSRVLAKNDFHNVEGKVKVVSEIIPSIVKLHSEVEKEQQVKKVAEPLGLKTESIWSEIRKYLQKSRNYRSDRDKNVKKRDNNIDYAPGPAASPPFRKGDARRKAEEGLVYCLIRYPDLINRVQGQIDVNFFTAPEYLNIIN
;
A
#
# COMPACT_ATOMS: atom_id res chain seq x y z
N LEU A 1 8.09 7.66 23.87
CA LEU A 1 9.02 6.55 23.56
C LEU A 1 9.63 6.70 22.17
N ASN A 2 8.86 6.64 21.08
CA ASN A 2 9.40 6.86 19.73
C ASN A 2 10.11 8.21 19.57
N GLU A 3 9.55 9.30 20.10
CA GLU A 3 10.23 10.61 20.05
C GLU A 3 11.55 10.62 20.83
N MET A 4 11.62 9.95 21.98
CA MET A 4 12.88 9.80 22.73
C MET A 4 13.92 8.99 21.94
N ALA A 5 13.49 7.94 21.22
CA ALA A 5 14.35 7.17 20.34
C ALA A 5 14.83 8.00 19.14
N ARG A 6 13.96 8.82 18.54
CA ARG A 6 14.32 9.78 17.51
C ARG A 6 15.40 10.73 18.05
N ASP A 7 15.18 11.36 19.19
CA ASP A 7 16.12 12.34 19.76
C ASP A 7 17.48 11.71 20.04
N PHE A 8 17.50 10.46 20.53
CA PHE A 8 18.72 9.68 20.66
C PHE A 8 19.42 9.50 19.31
N TYR A 9 18.74 8.96 18.30
CA TYR A 9 19.37 8.71 16.99
C TYR A 9 19.87 10.00 16.31
N ARG A 10 19.13 11.11 16.43
CA ARG A 10 19.54 12.43 15.93
C ARG A 10 20.82 12.90 16.61
N HIS A 11 20.85 12.81 17.94
CA HIS A 11 22.03 13.20 18.71
C HIS A 11 23.26 12.36 18.32
N VAL A 12 23.10 11.05 18.16
CA VAL A 12 24.20 10.18 17.69
C VAL A 12 24.68 10.61 16.30
N LEU A 13 23.77 10.88 15.35
CA LEU A 13 24.16 11.31 13.99
C LEU A 13 24.97 12.62 14.01
N GLN A 14 24.60 13.56 14.87
CA GLN A 14 25.24 14.87 14.97
C GLN A 14 26.57 14.83 15.72
N SER A 15 26.65 14.08 16.82
CA SER A 15 27.72 14.24 17.82
C SER A 15 28.68 13.07 17.95
N TYR A 16 28.32 11.87 17.48
CA TYR A 16 29.20 10.70 17.65
C TYR A 16 30.12 10.50 16.45
N GLU A 17 31.37 10.14 16.74
CA GLU A 17 32.39 9.80 15.73
C GLU A 17 31.94 8.59 14.88
N ALA A 18 31.38 7.57 15.53
CA ALA A 18 30.87 6.36 14.87
C ALA A 18 29.75 6.61 13.84
N ALA A 19 29.19 7.83 13.78
CA ALA A 19 28.22 8.24 12.76
C ALA A 19 28.88 8.88 11.52
N GLY A 20 30.21 8.92 11.43
CA GLY A 20 30.96 9.45 10.28
C GLY A 20 30.50 8.83 8.96
N THR A 21 30.38 7.50 8.90
CA THR A 21 29.91 6.79 7.71
C THR A 21 28.49 7.19 7.29
N ALA A 22 27.60 7.50 8.24
CA ALA A 22 26.25 7.96 7.96
C ALA A 22 26.24 9.38 7.39
N ARG A 23 27.08 10.27 7.94
CA ARG A 23 27.24 11.65 7.46
C ARG A 23 27.87 11.67 6.07
N ASP A 24 28.90 10.86 5.83
CA ASP A 24 29.54 10.71 4.52
C ASP A 24 28.56 10.17 3.48
N TYR A 25 27.71 9.20 3.88
CA TYR A 25 26.66 8.69 3.01
C TYR A 25 25.65 9.78 2.62
N LEU A 26 25.15 10.56 3.58
CA LEU A 26 24.24 11.68 3.33
C LEU A 26 24.89 12.73 2.42
N ALA A 27 26.14 13.11 2.69
CA ALA A 27 26.90 14.05 1.90
C ALA A 27 27.13 13.55 0.47
N LYS A 28 27.49 12.27 0.29
CA LYS A 28 27.65 11.63 -1.03
C LYS A 28 26.33 11.60 -1.81
N ARG A 29 25.19 11.50 -1.12
CA ARG A 29 23.87 11.65 -1.73
C ARG A 29 23.45 13.10 -1.91
N GLY A 30 24.22 14.06 -1.43
CA GLY A 30 23.88 15.48 -1.49
C GLY A 30 22.65 15.83 -0.65
N VAL A 31 22.39 15.12 0.46
CA VAL A 31 21.36 15.50 1.43
C VAL A 31 21.92 16.62 2.31
N SER A 32 21.24 17.77 2.32
CA SER A 32 21.69 18.95 3.05
C SER A 32 21.50 18.82 4.57
N PRO A 33 22.22 19.61 5.38
CA PRO A 33 21.99 19.69 6.82
C PRO A 33 20.56 20.11 7.18
N GLU A 34 19.98 21.05 6.43
CA GLU A 34 18.60 21.52 6.62
C GLU A 34 17.60 20.39 6.40
N MET A 35 17.82 19.55 5.38
CA MET A 35 16.98 18.39 5.12
C MET A 35 17.16 17.29 6.14
N THR A 36 18.40 17.08 6.60
CA THR A 36 18.71 16.16 7.70
C THR A 36 17.95 16.57 8.96
N GLU A 37 17.89 17.87 9.27
CA GLU A 37 17.15 18.42 10.40
C GLU A 37 15.64 18.37 10.21
N LEU A 38 15.13 18.82 9.05
CA LEU A 38 13.70 18.83 8.72
C LEU A 38 13.07 17.44 8.81
N PHE A 39 13.74 16.43 8.26
CA PHE A 39 13.32 15.03 8.34
C PHE A 39 13.84 14.31 9.59
N GLN A 40 14.47 15.04 10.51
CA GLN A 40 14.90 14.53 11.82
C GLN A 40 15.71 13.24 11.71
N LEU A 41 16.56 13.13 10.68
CA LEU A 41 17.34 11.94 10.42
C LEU A 41 18.28 11.64 11.57
N GLY A 42 18.57 10.37 11.78
CA GLY A 42 19.44 9.93 12.87
C GLY A 42 20.33 8.76 12.47
N TYR A 43 21.07 8.24 13.43
CA TYR A 43 21.92 7.07 13.26
C TYR A 43 21.78 6.13 14.44
N ALA A 44 21.52 4.86 14.13
CA ALA A 44 21.59 3.77 15.09
C ALA A 44 23.02 3.21 15.05
N PRO A 45 23.83 3.39 16.11
CA PRO A 45 25.20 2.92 16.14
C PRO A 45 25.27 1.39 16.11
N PRO A 46 26.42 0.80 15.77
CA PRO A 46 26.65 -0.63 15.97
C PRO A 46 26.57 -0.97 17.47
N GLY A 47 26.27 -2.23 17.79
CA GLY A 47 26.04 -2.70 19.16
C GLY A 47 24.59 -3.16 19.38
N TRP A 48 24.38 -3.93 20.44
CA TRP A 48 23.13 -4.69 20.63
C TRP A 48 22.10 -4.03 21.53
N ASP A 49 22.44 -2.98 22.27
CA ASP A 49 21.59 -2.47 23.36
C ASP A 49 21.78 -0.96 23.64
N ASN A 50 22.31 -0.20 22.68
CA ASN A 50 22.59 1.23 22.84
C ASN A 50 21.32 2.03 23.24
N LEU A 51 20.23 1.86 22.47
CA LEU A 51 18.95 2.51 22.75
C LEU A 51 18.30 1.88 23.98
N LEU A 52 18.33 0.56 24.10
CA LEU A 52 17.76 -0.18 25.23
C LEU A 52 18.32 0.32 26.57
N VAL A 53 19.65 0.40 26.72
CA VAL A 53 20.31 0.86 27.94
C VAL A 53 19.92 2.29 28.27
N LEU A 54 19.91 3.18 27.26
CA LEU A 54 19.52 4.58 27.46
C LEU A 54 18.07 4.72 27.93
N LEU A 55 17.12 4.04 27.28
CA LEU A 55 15.70 4.14 27.63
C LEU A 55 15.40 3.46 28.97
N LYS A 56 16.08 2.36 29.32
CA LYS A 56 16.00 1.77 30.67
C LYS A 56 16.47 2.72 31.75
N LYS A 57 17.59 3.42 31.54
CA LYS A 57 18.08 4.46 32.47
C LYS A 57 17.08 5.61 32.64
N LYS A 58 16.25 5.87 31.64
CA LYS A 58 15.12 6.82 31.70
C LYS A 58 13.82 6.24 32.27
N GLY A 59 13.86 5.04 32.86
CA GLY A 59 12.70 4.39 33.50
C GLY A 59 11.72 3.74 32.53
N CYS A 60 12.09 3.56 31.24
CA CYS A 60 11.21 2.90 30.27
C CYS A 60 11.26 1.37 30.44
N ARG A 61 10.09 0.72 30.42
CA ARG A 61 9.97 -0.73 30.53
C ARG A 61 10.24 -1.42 29.20
N GLU A 62 11.00 -2.51 29.21
CA GLU A 62 11.43 -3.23 28.00
C GLU A 62 10.24 -3.74 27.17
N GLU A 63 9.16 -4.18 27.83
CA GLU A 63 7.96 -4.70 27.16
C GLU A 63 7.27 -3.61 26.34
N GLN A 64 7.31 -2.36 26.80
CA GLN A 64 6.75 -1.22 26.07
C GLN A 64 7.63 -0.88 24.85
N LEU A 65 8.95 -1.00 24.98
CA LEU A 65 9.88 -0.81 23.87
C LEU A 65 9.69 -1.89 22.79
N ALA A 66 9.51 -3.15 23.21
CA ALA A 66 9.25 -4.27 22.32
C ALA A 66 7.91 -4.11 21.59
N LYS A 67 6.85 -3.69 22.31
CA LYS A 67 5.53 -3.42 21.73
C LYS A 67 5.53 -2.32 20.67
N LEU A 68 6.46 -1.35 20.78
CA LEU A 68 6.69 -0.30 19.78
C LEU A 68 7.72 -0.68 18.71
N GLY A 69 8.25 -1.91 18.76
CA GLY A 69 9.23 -2.40 17.79
C GLY A 69 10.57 -1.66 17.84
N LEU A 70 10.91 -1.03 18.96
CA LEU A 70 12.22 -0.38 19.16
C LEU A 70 13.30 -1.41 19.53
N VAL A 71 12.89 -2.49 20.20
CA VAL A 71 13.73 -3.62 20.58
C VAL A 71 13.07 -4.93 20.15
N THR A 72 13.89 -5.97 20.00
CA THR A 72 13.47 -7.33 19.64
C THR A 72 13.78 -8.25 20.81
N VAL A 73 12.88 -9.20 21.09
CA VAL A 73 13.10 -10.26 22.09
C VAL A 73 14.22 -11.17 21.60
N ARG A 74 15.15 -11.56 22.49
CA ARG A 74 16.20 -12.52 22.15
C ARG A 74 15.59 -13.89 21.83
N PRO A 75 16.18 -14.68 20.90
CA PRO A 75 15.64 -16.00 20.55
C PRO A 75 15.52 -16.97 21.72
N ASN A 76 16.42 -16.86 22.71
CA ASN A 76 16.42 -17.67 23.93
C ASN A 76 15.40 -17.18 25.00
N GLY A 77 14.62 -16.15 24.71
CA GLY A 77 13.62 -15.58 25.61
C GLY A 77 14.16 -14.72 26.75
N THR A 78 15.48 -14.59 26.91
CA THR A 78 16.07 -13.85 28.05
C THR A 78 16.46 -12.43 27.67
N GLY A 79 15.48 -11.53 27.70
CA GLY A 79 15.67 -10.09 27.50
C GLY A 79 15.58 -9.63 26.05
N HIS A 80 16.04 -8.41 25.81
CA HIS A 80 15.86 -7.72 24.54
C HIS A 80 17.20 -7.23 23.93
N TYR A 81 17.14 -6.81 22.68
CA TYR A 81 18.21 -6.11 21.98
C TYR A 81 17.63 -5.09 21.00
N ASP A 82 18.39 -4.05 20.67
CA ASP A 82 18.00 -2.99 19.76
C ASP A 82 17.60 -3.55 18.40
N ARG A 83 16.44 -3.17 17.87
CA ARG A 83 15.99 -3.60 16.55
C ARG A 83 16.88 -3.03 15.45
N PHE A 84 17.15 -1.73 15.53
CA PHE A 84 17.94 -0.99 14.55
C PHE A 84 19.38 -0.86 15.05
N ARG A 85 20.33 -1.30 14.24
CA ARG A 85 21.76 -1.34 14.55
C ARG A 85 22.53 -1.06 13.27
N HIS A 86 23.58 -0.24 13.36
CA HIS A 86 24.41 0.15 12.22
C HIS A 86 23.60 0.67 11.02
N ARG A 87 22.66 1.59 11.26
CA ARG A 87 21.71 2.07 10.25
C ARG A 87 21.52 3.57 10.30
N LEU A 88 21.46 4.20 9.12
CA LEU A 88 20.89 5.52 8.97
C LEU A 88 19.38 5.45 9.21
N MET A 89 18.89 6.29 10.10
CA MET A 89 17.53 6.26 10.63
C MET A 89 16.66 7.33 10.00
N PHE A 90 15.49 6.91 9.53
CA PHE A 90 14.42 7.74 8.97
C PHE A 90 13.21 7.63 9.90
N PRO A 91 12.93 8.62 10.76
CA PRO A 91 11.72 8.61 11.56
C PRO A 91 10.48 8.58 10.66
N ILE A 92 9.41 7.93 11.09
CA ILE A 92 8.13 7.88 10.36
C ILE A 92 7.06 8.51 11.23
N TRP A 93 6.26 9.38 10.65
CA TRP A 93 5.28 10.21 11.37
C TRP A 93 3.84 9.86 11.02
N ASP A 94 2.93 10.09 11.97
CA ASP A 94 1.51 10.17 11.68
C ASP A 94 1.17 11.49 10.95
N THR A 95 -0.09 11.66 10.54
CA THR A 95 -0.56 12.86 9.84
C THR A 95 -0.48 14.15 10.66
N ARG A 96 -0.23 14.05 11.98
CA ARG A 96 -0.04 15.18 12.90
C ARG A 96 1.44 15.46 13.18
N GLY A 97 2.35 14.74 12.53
CA GLY A 97 3.79 14.90 12.74
C GLY A 97 4.33 14.22 14.00
N LYS A 98 3.59 13.29 14.63
CA LYS A 98 4.12 12.50 15.76
C LYS A 98 4.88 11.29 15.27
N VAL A 99 6.06 11.02 15.83
CA VAL A 99 6.88 9.86 15.46
C VAL A 99 6.22 8.57 15.92
N ILE A 100 5.90 7.68 14.98
CA ILE A 100 5.20 6.42 15.21
C ILE A 100 6.05 5.19 14.89
N GLY A 101 7.15 5.35 14.15
CA GLY A 101 8.07 4.26 13.83
C GLY A 101 9.31 4.77 13.13
N PHE A 102 10.09 3.85 12.57
CA PHE A 102 11.34 4.16 11.89
C PHE A 102 11.56 3.27 10.67
N GLY A 103 12.16 3.84 9.64
CA GLY A 103 12.94 3.13 8.64
C GLY A 103 14.42 3.20 8.99
N GLY A 104 15.17 2.16 8.67
CA GLY A 104 16.60 2.08 8.93
C GLY A 104 17.32 1.50 7.72
N ARG A 105 18.26 2.24 7.15
CA ARG A 105 19.04 1.84 5.99
C ARG A 105 20.45 1.42 6.41
N VAL A 106 20.90 0.25 5.95
CA VAL A 106 22.31 -0.14 6.16
C VAL A 106 23.25 0.76 5.38
N LEU A 107 24.47 0.87 5.89
CA LEU A 107 25.58 1.60 5.26
C LEU A 107 26.67 0.66 4.74
N ASP A 108 26.48 -0.65 4.95
CA ASP A 108 27.32 -1.75 4.49
C ASP A 108 26.48 -2.73 3.63
N ASP A 109 27.03 -3.89 3.31
CA ASP A 109 26.38 -4.92 2.49
C ASP A 109 25.36 -5.79 3.28
N THR A 110 25.02 -5.41 4.52
CA THR A 110 24.08 -6.17 5.35
C THR A 110 22.67 -6.13 4.77
N LEU A 111 21.99 -7.28 4.72
CA LEU A 111 20.59 -7.36 4.32
C LEU A 111 19.63 -7.34 5.53
N PRO A 112 18.41 -6.78 5.39
CA PRO A 112 17.90 -6.06 4.22
C PRO A 112 18.44 -4.61 4.14
N LYS A 113 18.50 -4.08 2.90
CA LYS A 113 18.93 -2.70 2.58
C LYS A 113 18.17 -1.67 3.43
N TYR A 114 16.84 -1.82 3.49
CA TYR A 114 15.96 -1.06 4.38
C TYR A 114 15.24 -2.00 5.34
N LEU A 115 15.17 -1.62 6.60
CA LEU A 115 14.40 -2.27 7.65
C LEU A 115 13.41 -1.27 8.21
N ASN A 116 12.12 -1.56 8.16
CA ASN A 116 11.10 -0.74 8.80
C ASN A 116 10.75 -1.31 10.18
N SER A 117 10.16 -0.47 11.03
CA SER A 117 9.42 -0.92 12.21
C SER A 117 8.44 -2.04 11.83
N PRO A 118 8.23 -3.03 12.71
CA PRO A 118 7.15 -3.99 12.53
C PRO A 118 5.80 -3.27 12.71
N GLU A 119 4.70 -3.96 12.43
CA GLU A 119 3.37 -3.45 12.80
C GLU A 119 3.31 -3.25 14.32
N THR A 120 2.79 -2.11 14.76
CA THR A 120 2.63 -1.76 16.18
C THR A 120 1.26 -1.10 16.40
N PRO A 121 0.83 -0.88 17.66
CA PRO A 121 -0.43 -0.16 17.93
C PRO A 121 -0.50 1.25 17.34
N VAL A 122 0.64 1.86 17.01
CA VAL A 122 0.71 3.22 16.46
C VAL A 122 1.27 3.27 15.03
N PHE A 123 1.78 2.15 14.52
CA PHE A 123 2.43 2.07 13.21
C PHE A 123 1.80 0.96 12.39
N ASN A 124 1.12 1.33 11.31
CA ASN A 124 0.60 0.39 10.34
C ASN A 124 0.93 0.83 8.91
N LYS A 125 1.76 0.05 8.21
CA LYS A 125 2.26 0.41 6.88
C LYS A 125 1.14 0.63 5.87
N SER A 126 0.02 -0.09 6.03
CA SER A 126 -1.11 -0.04 5.13
C SER A 126 -1.91 1.28 5.21
N TYR A 127 -1.66 2.13 6.20
CA TYR A 127 -2.37 3.39 6.41
C TYR A 127 -1.46 4.62 6.37
N LEU A 128 -0.18 4.45 6.06
CA LEU A 128 0.82 5.50 6.20
C LEU A 128 1.47 5.80 4.86
N LEU A 129 1.77 7.07 4.65
CA LEU A 129 2.60 7.56 3.57
C LEU A 129 3.70 8.43 4.17
N TYR A 130 4.95 8.09 3.88
CA TYR A 130 6.10 8.82 4.40
C TYR A 130 6.15 10.23 3.84
N GLY A 131 6.55 11.19 4.68
CA GLY A 131 6.59 12.60 4.30
C GLY A 131 5.22 13.29 4.22
N LEU A 132 4.10 12.56 4.33
CA LEU A 132 2.75 13.12 4.12
C LEU A 132 2.45 14.30 5.06
N HIS A 133 2.89 14.25 6.31
CA HIS A 133 2.70 15.35 7.27
C HIS A 133 3.36 16.67 6.82
N LEU A 134 4.49 16.61 6.11
CA LEU A 134 5.17 17.79 5.52
C LEU A 134 4.55 18.18 4.18
N ALA A 135 4.13 17.18 3.40
CA ALA A 135 3.56 17.39 2.07
C ALA A 135 2.10 17.89 2.11
N ALA A 136 1.36 17.61 3.19
CA ALA A 136 -0.08 17.81 3.29
C ALA A 136 -0.56 19.22 2.90
N GLN A 137 0.14 20.26 3.34
CA GLN A 137 -0.20 21.64 2.98
C GLN A 137 0.01 21.87 1.47
N HIS A 138 1.19 21.52 0.97
CA HIS A 138 1.56 21.68 -0.44
C HIS A 138 0.67 20.88 -1.38
N ILE A 139 0.23 19.68 -0.98
CA ILE A 139 -0.73 18.85 -1.73
C ILE A 139 -2.06 19.59 -1.89
N ARG A 140 -2.56 20.25 -0.84
CA ARG A 140 -3.83 21.01 -0.92
C ARG A 140 -3.68 22.26 -1.78
N GLU A 141 -2.55 22.96 -1.66
CA GLU A 141 -2.27 24.18 -2.42
C GLU A 141 -2.12 23.90 -3.93
N GLN A 142 -1.50 22.78 -4.28
CA GLN A 142 -1.25 22.40 -5.68
C GLN A 142 -2.36 21.52 -6.26
N ASP A 143 -3.29 21.03 -5.42
CA ASP A 143 -4.30 20.02 -5.74
C ASP A 143 -3.70 18.81 -6.48
N GLU A 144 -2.52 18.35 -6.09
CA GLU A 144 -1.84 17.19 -6.67
C GLU A 144 -0.86 16.59 -5.67
N VAL A 145 -0.78 15.25 -5.62
CA VAL A 145 0.24 14.53 -4.86
C VAL A 145 1.04 13.63 -5.78
N ILE A 146 2.36 13.62 -5.60
CA ILE A 146 3.27 12.69 -6.28
C ILE A 146 3.65 11.58 -5.31
N ILE A 147 3.41 10.34 -5.68
CA ILE A 147 3.70 9.15 -4.88
C ILE A 147 4.91 8.42 -5.46
N VAL A 148 5.95 8.32 -4.64
CA VAL A 148 7.24 7.67 -4.94
C VAL A 148 7.44 6.44 -4.04
N GLU A 149 8.48 5.64 -4.28
CA GLU A 149 8.67 4.39 -3.53
C GLU A 149 9.40 4.58 -2.20
N GLY A 150 10.48 5.38 -2.21
CA GLY A 150 11.48 5.38 -1.16
C GLY A 150 11.54 6.66 -0.32
N TYR A 151 12.26 6.54 0.80
CA TYR A 151 12.59 7.68 1.67
C TYR A 151 13.40 8.74 0.92
N MET A 152 14.42 8.30 0.17
CA MET A 152 15.36 9.19 -0.52
C MET A 152 14.68 10.03 -1.60
N ASP A 153 13.72 9.47 -2.33
CA ASP A 153 12.93 10.19 -3.33
C ASP A 153 12.19 11.37 -2.71
N VAL A 154 11.55 11.14 -1.55
CA VAL A 154 10.85 12.20 -0.81
C VAL A 154 11.83 13.26 -0.30
N LEU A 155 12.95 12.85 0.31
CA LEU A 155 13.96 13.78 0.81
C LEU A 155 14.50 14.66 -0.32
N THR A 156 14.91 14.06 -1.44
CA THR A 156 15.45 14.78 -2.58
C THR A 156 14.40 15.71 -3.18
N ALA A 157 13.17 15.24 -3.40
CA ALA A 157 12.10 16.09 -3.93
C ALA A 157 11.88 17.33 -3.06
N HIS A 158 11.76 17.15 -1.74
CA HIS A 158 11.57 18.27 -0.80
C HIS A 158 12.78 19.21 -0.77
N GLN A 159 14.00 18.68 -0.85
CA GLN A 159 15.23 19.48 -0.90
C GLN A 159 15.26 20.43 -2.10
N PHE A 160 14.80 19.94 -3.26
CA PHE A 160 14.71 20.74 -4.48
C PHE A 160 13.37 21.48 -4.59
N GLY A 161 12.57 21.55 -3.52
CA GLY A 161 11.35 22.36 -3.48
C GLY A 161 10.09 21.70 -4.06
N VAL A 162 10.17 20.46 -4.52
CA VAL A 162 8.99 19.65 -4.89
C VAL A 162 8.42 19.03 -3.62
N LYS A 163 7.54 19.78 -2.94
CA LYS A 163 7.09 19.48 -1.57
C LYS A 163 5.78 18.69 -1.49
N ASN A 164 5.07 18.48 -2.59
CA ASN A 164 3.84 17.68 -2.66
C ASN A 164 4.11 16.17 -2.87
N VAL A 165 5.25 15.67 -2.38
CA VAL A 165 5.71 14.29 -2.57
C VAL A 165 5.60 13.47 -1.28
N ALA A 166 5.09 12.25 -1.39
CA ALA A 166 5.02 11.26 -0.31
C ALA A 166 5.37 9.84 -0.80
N ALA A 167 5.70 8.91 0.09
CA ALA A 167 6.11 7.55 -0.29
C ALA A 167 5.36 6.40 0.38
N SER A 168 5.21 5.29 -0.34
CA SER A 168 4.53 4.05 0.10
C SER A 168 5.41 3.09 0.92
N LEU A 169 6.69 3.43 1.14
CA LEU A 169 7.62 2.74 2.05
C LEU A 169 7.93 1.27 1.70
N GLY A 170 8.06 0.97 0.40
CA GLY A 170 8.41 -0.37 -0.07
C GLY A 170 7.34 -1.42 0.21
N THR A 171 6.07 -1.00 0.29
CA THR A 171 4.92 -1.89 0.34
C THR A 171 4.02 -1.65 -0.86
N ALA A 172 3.25 -2.66 -1.26
CA ALA A 172 2.23 -2.48 -2.28
C ALA A 172 1.24 -1.39 -1.83
N PHE A 173 1.02 -0.40 -2.68
CA PHE A 173 0.08 0.70 -2.41
C PHE A 173 -1.30 0.14 -2.04
N THR A 174 -1.92 0.67 -1.00
CA THR A 174 -3.18 0.13 -0.44
C THR A 174 -4.37 1.06 -0.69
N ARG A 175 -5.57 0.49 -0.62
CA ARG A 175 -6.83 1.26 -0.68
C ARG A 175 -6.93 2.29 0.42
N GLU A 176 -6.41 1.98 1.61
CA GLU A 176 -6.47 2.88 2.77
C GLU A 176 -5.48 4.05 2.66
N GLN A 177 -4.30 3.83 2.07
CA GLN A 177 -3.42 4.93 1.65
C GLN A 177 -4.09 5.83 0.61
N GLY A 178 -4.80 5.24 -0.37
CA GLY A 178 -5.58 6.01 -1.34
C GLY A 178 -6.67 6.87 -0.68
N LYS A 179 -7.47 6.29 0.22
CA LYS A 179 -8.48 7.04 1.00
C LYS A 179 -7.87 8.13 1.88
N LEU A 180 -6.67 7.90 2.41
CA LEU A 180 -5.94 8.91 3.16
C LEU A 180 -5.59 10.11 2.26
N LEU A 181 -5.09 9.86 1.05
CA LEU A 181 -4.79 10.92 0.07
C LEU A 181 -6.02 11.72 -0.34
N MET A 182 -7.18 11.07 -0.48
CA MET A 182 -8.45 11.74 -0.83
C MET A 182 -8.89 12.83 0.16
N ARG A 183 -8.31 12.86 1.37
CA ARG A 183 -8.54 13.95 2.35
C ARG A 183 -7.82 15.24 1.97
N TYR A 184 -6.88 15.18 1.03
CA TYR A 184 -6.02 16.28 0.61
C TYR A 184 -6.21 16.63 -0.88
N THR A 185 -6.29 15.62 -1.75
CA THR A 185 -6.54 15.79 -3.19
C THR A 185 -7.09 14.51 -3.81
N GLN A 186 -7.76 14.64 -4.97
CA GLN A 186 -8.13 13.51 -5.83
C GLN A 186 -7.14 13.30 -6.98
N ASN A 187 -6.21 14.22 -7.24
CA ASN A 187 -5.24 14.11 -8.32
C ASN A 187 -3.94 13.49 -7.81
N VAL A 188 -3.60 12.30 -8.34
CA VAL A 188 -2.45 11.52 -7.90
C VAL A 188 -1.55 11.20 -9.08
N VAL A 189 -0.26 11.47 -8.94
CA VAL A 189 0.78 11.04 -9.89
C VAL A 189 1.60 9.95 -9.23
N ILE A 190 1.63 8.75 -9.80
CA ILE A 190 2.55 7.68 -9.37
C ILE A 190 3.85 7.82 -10.16
N SER A 191 4.98 7.90 -9.46
CA SER A 191 6.33 7.97 -10.03
C SER A 191 7.22 6.96 -9.34
N TYR A 192 7.02 5.68 -9.67
CA TYR A 192 7.76 4.54 -9.15
C TYR A 192 8.96 4.17 -10.02
N ASP A 193 9.80 3.28 -9.53
CA ASP A 193 11.01 2.84 -10.22
C ASP A 193 10.63 2.14 -11.52
N ALA A 194 11.48 2.27 -12.54
CA ALA A 194 11.23 1.72 -13.87
C ALA A 194 11.42 0.19 -13.96
N ASP A 195 11.76 -0.47 -12.86
CA ASP A 195 11.99 -1.90 -12.80
C ASP A 195 10.68 -2.71 -12.80
N THR A 196 10.79 -4.04 -12.90
CA THR A 196 9.62 -4.94 -12.96
C THR A 196 8.72 -4.82 -11.72
N ALA A 197 9.30 -4.60 -10.54
CA ALA A 197 8.55 -4.48 -9.29
C ALA A 197 7.81 -3.14 -9.24
N GLY A 198 8.48 -2.03 -9.58
CA GLY A 198 7.91 -0.69 -9.64
C GLY A 198 6.80 -0.56 -10.69
N VAL A 199 6.95 -1.19 -11.86
CA VAL A 199 5.88 -1.27 -12.87
C VAL A 199 4.66 -2.04 -12.33
N THR A 200 4.89 -3.17 -11.68
CA THR A 200 3.79 -3.98 -11.09
C THR A 200 3.07 -3.21 -9.98
N ALA A 201 3.84 -2.52 -9.13
CA ALA A 201 3.32 -1.66 -8.07
C ALA A 201 2.53 -0.48 -8.63
N THR A 202 2.98 0.10 -9.75
CA THR A 202 2.30 1.18 -10.46
C THR A 202 0.94 0.72 -10.95
N LEU A 203 0.87 -0.36 -11.72
CA LEU A 203 -0.40 -0.87 -12.27
C LEU A 203 -1.42 -1.18 -11.18
N ARG A 204 -0.98 -1.82 -10.08
CA ARG A 204 -1.83 -2.10 -8.92
C ARG A 204 -2.29 -0.82 -8.21
N GLY A 205 -1.39 0.13 -8.00
CA GLY A 205 -1.70 1.40 -7.35
C GLY A 205 -2.73 2.20 -8.16
N MET A 206 -2.59 2.22 -9.48
CA MET A 206 -3.55 2.89 -10.36
C MET A 206 -4.94 2.27 -10.29
N GLU A 207 -5.06 0.94 -10.35
CA GLU A 207 -6.36 0.26 -10.26
C GLU A 207 -7.06 0.62 -8.94
N ILE A 208 -6.33 0.53 -7.82
CA ILE A 208 -6.85 0.89 -6.50
C ILE A 208 -7.33 2.33 -6.44
N LEU A 209 -6.51 3.27 -6.95
CA LEU A 209 -6.80 4.70 -6.89
C LEU A 209 -7.97 5.08 -7.82
N GLN A 210 -8.06 4.48 -9.01
CA GLN A 210 -9.20 4.69 -9.91
C GLN A 210 -10.50 4.16 -9.30
N GLU A 211 -10.48 2.97 -8.68
CA GLU A 211 -11.65 2.37 -8.04
C GLU A 211 -12.22 3.20 -6.88
N ILE A 212 -11.39 4.00 -6.20
CA ILE A 212 -11.84 4.90 -5.13
C ILE A 212 -12.18 6.31 -5.64
N GLY A 213 -12.02 6.57 -6.94
CA GLY A 213 -12.41 7.83 -7.58
C GLY A 213 -11.29 8.87 -7.72
N CYS A 214 -10.02 8.50 -7.54
CA CYS A 214 -8.90 9.41 -7.81
C CYS A 214 -8.66 9.56 -9.32
N ARG A 215 -8.22 10.75 -9.73
CA ARG A 215 -7.66 11.02 -11.05
C ARG A 215 -6.17 10.68 -11.02
N VAL A 216 -5.82 9.55 -11.61
CA VAL A 216 -4.47 8.99 -11.52
C VAL A 216 -3.71 9.16 -12.82
N LYS A 217 -2.48 9.64 -12.71
CA LYS A 217 -1.48 9.61 -13.78
C LYS A 217 -0.24 8.83 -13.36
N VAL A 218 0.54 8.40 -14.34
CA VAL A 218 1.87 7.80 -14.13
C VAL A 218 2.92 8.67 -14.77
N LEU A 219 3.95 8.97 -13.99
CA LEU A 219 5.18 9.52 -14.49
C LEU A 219 6.20 8.39 -14.63
N SER A 220 6.60 8.08 -15.85
CA SER A 220 7.80 7.28 -16.09
C SER A 220 8.98 8.20 -16.31
N VAL A 221 9.94 8.15 -15.41
CA VAL A 221 11.16 8.94 -15.50
C VAL A 221 12.04 8.41 -16.65
N PRO A 222 12.51 9.28 -17.56
CA PRO A 222 13.34 8.86 -18.70
C PRO A 222 14.63 8.15 -18.29
N ALA A 223 15.14 7.30 -19.20
CA ALA A 223 16.40 6.57 -19.05
C ALA A 223 16.46 5.60 -17.85
N GLY A 224 15.31 5.19 -17.30
CA GLY A 224 15.23 4.18 -16.24
C GLY A 224 15.72 4.67 -14.87
N LYS A 225 15.81 5.99 -14.68
CA LYS A 225 16.22 6.61 -13.42
C LYS A 225 15.09 6.62 -12.40
N ASP A 226 15.43 6.63 -11.12
CA ASP A 226 14.47 6.94 -10.06
C ASP A 226 14.18 8.46 -10.02
N PRO A 227 13.06 8.91 -9.42
CA PRO A 227 12.75 10.33 -9.28
C PRO A 227 13.89 11.10 -8.60
N ASP A 228 14.52 10.47 -7.62
CA ASP A 228 15.68 10.98 -6.92
C ASP A 228 16.84 11.38 -7.85
N GLU A 229 17.36 10.46 -8.66
CA GLU A 229 18.46 10.69 -9.60
C GLU A 229 18.07 11.71 -10.68
N TYR A 230 16.82 11.68 -11.15
CA TYR A 230 16.37 12.64 -12.15
C TYR A 230 16.35 14.08 -11.63
N ILE A 231 15.79 14.30 -10.43
CA ILE A 231 15.72 15.63 -9.81
C ILE A 231 17.13 16.17 -9.55
N ARG A 232 18.05 15.34 -9.05
CA ARG A 232 19.44 15.77 -8.82
C ARG A 232 20.14 16.22 -10.11
N ASN A 233 19.93 15.50 -11.20
CA ASN A 233 20.67 15.74 -12.43
C ASN A 233 20.06 16.84 -13.31
N ASN A 234 18.75 17.08 -13.21
CA ASN A 234 18.02 17.99 -14.11
C ASN A 234 17.34 19.16 -13.40
N GLY A 235 17.23 19.12 -12.07
CA GLY A 235 16.56 20.13 -11.27
C GLY A 235 15.04 19.95 -11.15
N PRO A 236 14.41 20.68 -10.22
CA PRO A 236 12.99 20.56 -9.91
C PRO A 236 12.09 21.09 -11.03
N GLU A 237 12.49 22.14 -11.75
CA GLU A 237 11.71 22.71 -12.85
C GLU A 237 11.56 21.70 -13.98
N ALA A 238 12.64 20.99 -14.32
CA ALA A 238 12.62 19.94 -15.33
C ALA A 238 11.73 18.77 -14.89
N PHE A 239 11.81 18.37 -13.62
CA PHE A 239 10.95 17.32 -13.07
C PHE A 239 9.47 17.72 -13.10
N MET A 240 9.12 18.94 -12.69
CA MET A 240 7.74 19.42 -12.74
C MET A 240 7.24 19.60 -14.17
N ALA A 241 8.09 20.02 -15.10
CA ALA A 241 7.76 20.02 -16.53
C ALA A 241 7.50 18.60 -17.04
N LEU A 242 8.24 17.59 -16.56
CA LEU A 242 8.00 16.19 -16.87
C LEU A 242 6.65 15.72 -16.32
N VAL A 243 6.35 16.01 -15.04
CA VAL A 243 5.04 15.71 -14.42
C VAL A 243 3.90 16.32 -15.25
N LYS A 244 4.00 17.60 -15.59
CA LYS A 244 2.95 18.31 -16.32
C LYS A 244 2.74 17.79 -17.74
N ASN A 245 3.82 17.54 -18.47
CA ASN A 245 3.77 17.31 -19.92
C ASN A 245 3.88 15.84 -20.32
N LYS A 246 4.37 14.97 -19.44
CA LYS A 246 4.66 13.55 -19.74
C LYS A 246 3.95 12.57 -18.83
N ALA A 247 3.31 13.00 -17.74
CA ALA A 247 2.51 12.08 -16.93
C ALA A 247 1.29 11.58 -17.73
N GLN A 248 1.18 10.27 -17.84
CA GLN A 248 0.21 9.57 -18.69
C GLN A 248 -1.01 9.13 -17.89
N SER A 249 -2.18 9.08 -18.53
CA SER A 249 -3.36 8.44 -17.92
C SER A 249 -3.14 6.93 -17.74
N PHE A 250 -3.99 6.27 -16.93
CA PHE A 250 -3.99 4.80 -16.80
C PHE A 250 -4.01 4.09 -18.15
N PHE A 251 -4.92 4.54 -19.01
CA PHE A 251 -5.09 3.94 -20.32
C PHE A 251 -3.81 4.09 -21.16
N ASP A 252 -3.26 5.30 -21.22
CA ASP A 252 -2.09 5.62 -22.04
C ASP A 252 -0.84 4.88 -21.57
N TYR A 253 -0.65 4.81 -20.26
CA TYR A 253 0.44 4.07 -19.65
C TYR A 253 0.30 2.58 -19.97
N LEU A 254 -0.86 1.97 -19.68
CA LEU A 254 -1.10 0.56 -19.95
C LEU A 254 -0.96 0.24 -21.45
N PHE A 255 -1.52 1.06 -22.33
CA PHE A 255 -1.47 0.86 -23.76
C PHE A 255 -0.04 0.91 -24.30
N SER A 256 0.76 1.90 -23.87
CA SER A 256 2.17 1.97 -24.26
C SER A 256 2.97 0.73 -23.82
N ARG A 257 2.66 0.18 -22.65
CA ARG A 257 3.29 -1.04 -22.12
C ARG A 257 2.87 -2.28 -22.90
N VAL A 258 1.59 -2.42 -23.22
CA VAL A 258 1.07 -3.54 -24.02
C VAL A 258 1.66 -3.52 -25.43
N LEU A 259 1.83 -2.33 -26.03
CA LEU A 259 2.52 -2.17 -27.31
C LEU A 259 4.01 -2.56 -27.21
N ALA A 260 4.73 -2.09 -26.19
CA ALA A 260 6.15 -2.43 -26.02
C ALA A 260 6.40 -3.92 -25.76
N LYS A 261 5.42 -4.63 -25.17
CA LYS A 261 5.50 -6.06 -24.85
C LYS A 261 5.26 -6.96 -26.07
N ASN A 262 4.50 -6.51 -27.06
CA ASN A 262 4.03 -7.35 -28.17
C ASN A 262 4.56 -6.83 -29.51
N ASP A 263 5.09 -7.71 -30.36
CA ASP A 263 5.36 -7.37 -31.76
C ASP A 263 4.05 -7.22 -32.54
N PHE A 264 3.56 -5.98 -32.65
CA PHE A 264 2.29 -5.66 -33.31
C PHE A 264 2.42 -5.44 -34.83
N HIS A 265 3.57 -5.75 -35.43
CA HIS A 265 3.73 -5.70 -36.90
C HIS A 265 3.10 -6.92 -37.59
N ASN A 266 2.85 -8.00 -36.86
CA ASN A 266 2.16 -9.19 -37.34
C ASN A 266 0.71 -9.29 -36.81
N VAL A 267 -0.11 -10.13 -37.43
CA VAL A 267 -1.54 -10.29 -37.09
C VAL A 267 -1.73 -10.80 -35.65
N GLU A 268 -0.92 -11.77 -35.21
CA GLU A 268 -1.02 -12.36 -33.88
C GLU A 268 -0.77 -11.33 -32.78
N GLY A 269 0.25 -10.49 -32.94
CA GLY A 269 0.57 -9.43 -31.99
C GLY A 269 -0.50 -8.34 -31.94
N LYS A 270 -1.09 -7.95 -33.08
CA LYS A 270 -2.24 -7.03 -33.08
C LYS A 270 -3.42 -7.59 -32.29
N VAL A 271 -3.71 -8.88 -32.45
CA VAL A 271 -4.76 -9.57 -31.68
C VAL A 271 -4.43 -9.58 -30.19
N LYS A 272 -3.18 -9.88 -29.81
CA LYS A 272 -2.72 -9.83 -28.41
C LYS A 272 -2.91 -8.44 -27.81
N VAL A 273 -2.43 -7.38 -28.48
CA VAL A 273 -2.58 -6.00 -28.01
C VAL A 273 -4.04 -5.64 -27.77
N VAL A 274 -4.91 -5.91 -28.75
CA VAL A 274 -6.35 -5.62 -28.63
C VAL A 274 -6.97 -6.41 -27.48
N SER A 275 -6.67 -7.71 -27.36
CA SER A 275 -7.23 -8.53 -26.27
C SER A 275 -6.78 -8.09 -24.88
N GLU A 276 -5.53 -7.64 -24.72
CA GLU A 276 -4.97 -7.17 -23.44
C GLU A 276 -5.55 -5.80 -23.03
N ILE A 277 -5.86 -4.92 -23.99
CA ILE A 277 -6.34 -3.55 -23.69
C ILE A 277 -7.86 -3.44 -23.51
N ILE A 278 -8.65 -4.33 -24.14
CA ILE A 278 -10.13 -4.32 -24.05
C ILE A 278 -10.67 -4.26 -22.61
N PRO A 279 -10.15 -5.04 -21.63
CA PRO A 279 -10.64 -4.97 -20.26
C PRO A 279 -10.56 -3.56 -19.67
N SER A 280 -9.55 -2.77 -20.03
CA SER A 280 -9.39 -1.38 -19.58
C SER A 280 -10.42 -0.46 -20.23
N ILE A 281 -10.67 -0.60 -21.54
CA ILE A 281 -11.69 0.19 -22.26
C ILE A 281 -13.09 -0.08 -21.69
N VAL A 282 -13.40 -1.35 -21.39
CA VAL A 282 -14.71 -1.74 -20.87
C VAL A 282 -14.99 -1.16 -19.48
N LYS A 283 -13.95 -0.92 -18.66
CA LYS A 283 -14.09 -0.31 -17.34
C LYS A 283 -14.42 1.19 -17.40
N LEU A 284 -14.24 1.86 -18.54
CA LEU A 284 -14.57 3.28 -18.69
C LEU A 284 -16.10 3.48 -18.58
N HIS A 285 -16.51 4.56 -17.93
CA HIS A 285 -17.93 4.90 -17.77
C HIS A 285 -18.45 5.80 -18.90
N SER A 286 -17.59 6.61 -19.51
CA SER A 286 -17.95 7.54 -20.59
C SER A 286 -17.86 6.86 -21.96
N GLU A 287 -18.96 6.87 -22.72
CA GLU A 287 -18.97 6.37 -24.11
C GLU A 287 -18.07 7.21 -25.02
N VAL A 288 -17.97 8.51 -24.76
CA VAL A 288 -17.06 9.42 -25.49
C VAL A 288 -15.60 9.03 -25.24
N GLU A 289 -15.23 8.75 -23.98
CA GLU A 289 -13.88 8.29 -23.66
C GLU A 289 -13.60 6.94 -24.31
N LYS A 290 -14.55 6.00 -24.29
CA LYS A 290 -14.40 4.70 -24.99
C LYS A 290 -14.15 4.90 -26.47
N GLU A 291 -14.94 5.73 -27.15
CA GLU A 291 -14.75 5.99 -28.58
C GLU A 291 -13.37 6.57 -28.86
N GLN A 292 -12.91 7.53 -28.05
CA GLN A 292 -11.57 8.10 -28.18
C GLN A 292 -10.48 7.06 -27.96
N GLN A 293 -10.59 6.20 -26.95
CA GLN A 293 -9.62 5.13 -26.71
C GLN A 293 -9.64 4.06 -27.81
N VAL A 294 -10.81 3.72 -28.36
CA VAL A 294 -10.91 2.81 -29.50
C VAL A 294 -10.19 3.39 -30.72
N LYS A 295 -10.37 4.68 -31.03
CA LYS A 295 -9.62 5.36 -32.10
C LYS A 295 -8.11 5.31 -31.85
N LYS A 296 -7.70 5.62 -30.61
CA LYS A 296 -6.29 5.61 -30.20
C LYS A 296 -5.63 4.23 -30.30
N VAL A 297 -6.37 3.15 -30.10
CA VAL A 297 -5.88 1.77 -30.28
C VAL A 297 -5.88 1.37 -31.76
N ALA A 298 -6.87 1.81 -32.53
CA ALA A 298 -7.00 1.47 -33.95
C ALA A 298 -5.86 2.01 -34.81
N GLU A 299 -5.49 3.28 -34.61
CA GLU A 299 -4.51 3.98 -35.46
C GLU A 299 -3.13 3.30 -35.51
N PRO A 300 -2.43 3.03 -34.39
CA PRO A 300 -1.09 2.41 -34.44
C PRO A 300 -1.10 0.98 -34.99
N LEU A 301 -2.23 0.28 -34.85
CA LEU A 301 -2.39 -1.10 -35.30
C LEU A 301 -2.85 -1.18 -36.77
N GLY A 302 -3.20 -0.04 -37.40
CA GLY A 302 -3.77 -0.01 -38.75
C GLY A 302 -5.08 -0.78 -38.85
N LEU A 303 -5.89 -0.77 -37.79
CA LEU A 303 -7.17 -1.47 -37.71
C LEU A 303 -8.33 -0.50 -37.91
N LYS A 304 -9.46 -1.03 -38.37
CA LYS A 304 -10.72 -0.29 -38.37
C LYS A 304 -11.31 -0.25 -36.96
N THR A 305 -11.89 0.88 -36.56
CA THR A 305 -12.50 1.02 -35.22
C THR A 305 -13.63 0.00 -34.99
N GLU A 306 -14.36 -0.34 -36.05
CA GLU A 306 -15.44 -1.33 -36.07
C GLU A 306 -14.95 -2.72 -35.66
N SER A 307 -13.72 -3.08 -36.04
CA SER A 307 -13.09 -4.35 -35.66
C SER A 307 -12.86 -4.40 -34.14
N ILE A 308 -12.38 -3.31 -33.54
CA ILE A 308 -12.17 -3.23 -32.09
C ILE A 308 -13.50 -3.26 -31.35
N TRP A 309 -14.51 -2.53 -31.83
CA TRP A 309 -15.86 -2.59 -31.27
C TRP A 309 -16.46 -4.00 -31.34
N SER A 310 -16.17 -4.75 -32.41
CA SER A 310 -16.56 -6.16 -32.52
C SER A 310 -15.92 -7.02 -31.44
N GLU A 311 -14.63 -6.85 -31.18
CA GLU A 311 -13.92 -7.58 -30.12
C GLU A 311 -14.40 -7.18 -28.71
N ILE A 312 -14.70 -5.90 -28.47
CA ILE A 312 -15.32 -5.44 -27.21
C ILE A 312 -16.67 -6.14 -27.00
N ARG A 313 -17.52 -6.21 -28.04
CA ARG A 313 -18.81 -6.92 -27.97
C ARG A 313 -18.64 -8.41 -27.65
N LYS A 314 -17.69 -9.09 -28.31
CA LYS A 314 -17.37 -10.50 -28.03
C LYS A 314 -16.89 -10.70 -26.59
N TYR A 315 -16.06 -9.79 -26.09
CA TYR A 315 -15.58 -9.82 -24.70
C TYR A 315 -16.74 -9.68 -23.70
N LEU A 316 -17.66 -8.74 -23.93
CA LEU A 316 -18.86 -8.54 -23.10
C LEU A 316 -19.84 -9.73 -23.16
N GLN A 317 -19.99 -10.37 -24.32
CA GLN A 317 -20.81 -11.59 -24.45
C GLN A 317 -20.20 -12.78 -23.69
N LYS A 318 -18.88 -12.99 -23.81
CA LYS A 318 -18.17 -14.05 -23.07
C LYS A 318 -18.28 -13.85 -21.56
N SER A 319 -18.13 -12.62 -21.07
CA SER A 319 -18.22 -12.33 -19.63
C SER A 319 -19.65 -12.54 -19.08
N ARG A 320 -20.68 -12.22 -19.87
CA ARG A 320 -22.09 -12.51 -19.54
C ARG A 320 -22.38 -14.02 -19.53
N ASN A 321 -21.93 -14.76 -20.53
CA ASN A 321 -22.15 -16.21 -20.60
C ASN A 321 -21.46 -16.94 -19.45
N TYR A 322 -20.24 -16.53 -19.08
CA TYR A 322 -19.53 -17.09 -17.94
C TYR A 322 -20.27 -16.85 -16.61
N ARG A 323 -20.89 -15.68 -16.41
CA ARG A 323 -21.73 -15.40 -15.24
C ARG A 323 -23.02 -16.23 -15.24
N SER A 324 -23.69 -16.34 -16.39
CA SER A 324 -24.90 -17.18 -16.56
C SER A 324 -24.60 -18.67 -16.30
N ASP A 325 -23.49 -19.19 -16.82
CA ASP A 325 -23.11 -20.60 -16.63
C ASP A 325 -22.68 -20.88 -15.20
N ARG A 326 -22.09 -19.91 -14.50
CA ARG A 326 -21.80 -20.03 -13.07
C ARG A 326 -23.09 -20.04 -12.25
N ASP A 327 -24.04 -19.15 -12.52
CA ASP A 327 -25.34 -19.13 -11.83
C ASP A 327 -26.18 -20.37 -12.14
N LYS A 328 -26.11 -20.90 -13.36
CA LYS A 328 -26.74 -22.17 -13.74
C LYS A 328 -26.06 -23.36 -13.09
N ASN A 329 -24.73 -23.40 -13.01
CA ASN A 329 -24.00 -24.49 -12.35
C ASN A 329 -24.16 -24.48 -10.83
N VAL A 330 -24.30 -23.31 -10.20
CA VAL A 330 -24.68 -23.21 -8.79
C VAL A 330 -26.09 -23.78 -8.57
N LYS A 331 -27.06 -23.42 -9.41
CA LYS A 331 -28.43 -23.99 -9.35
C LYS A 331 -28.51 -25.47 -9.72
N LYS A 332 -27.65 -25.98 -10.60
CA LYS A 332 -27.62 -27.41 -10.98
C LYS A 332 -26.98 -28.30 -9.91
N ARG A 333 -26.04 -27.77 -9.11
CA ARG A 333 -25.42 -28.49 -8.00
C ARG A 333 -26.38 -28.69 -6.82
N ASP A 334 -27.34 -27.79 -6.61
CA ASP A 334 -28.36 -27.95 -5.57
C ASP A 334 -29.44 -28.99 -5.91
N ASN A 335 -29.59 -29.37 -7.18
CA ASN A 335 -30.66 -30.27 -7.65
C ASN A 335 -30.20 -31.70 -7.98
N ASN A 336 -28.94 -32.07 -7.77
CA ASN A 336 -28.39 -33.36 -8.21
C ASN A 336 -27.54 -34.05 -7.14
N ILE A 337 -28.11 -34.22 -5.93
CA ILE A 337 -27.55 -35.12 -4.91
C ILE A 337 -28.49 -36.33 -4.82
N ASP A 338 -28.17 -37.37 -5.61
CA ASP A 338 -28.65 -38.73 -5.37
C ASP A 338 -27.95 -39.28 -4.12
N TYR A 339 -28.75 -39.69 -3.13
CA TYR A 339 -28.28 -40.25 -1.87
C TYR A 339 -27.91 -41.73 -2.07
N ALA A 340 -26.61 -42.04 -2.16
CA ALA A 340 -26.09 -43.40 -1.95
C ALA A 340 -25.34 -43.44 -0.60
N PRO A 341 -25.56 -44.45 0.26
CA PRO A 341 -25.05 -44.44 1.63
C PRO A 341 -23.62 -45.01 1.71
N GLY A 342 -22.68 -44.22 2.24
CA GLY A 342 -21.31 -44.61 2.57
C GLY A 342 -20.66 -43.60 3.52
N PRO A 343 -19.74 -44.02 4.42
CA PRO A 343 -19.66 -43.44 5.76
C PRO A 343 -18.77 -42.21 5.90
N ALA A 344 -19.30 -41.25 6.67
CA ALA A 344 -18.62 -40.23 7.47
C ALA A 344 -17.59 -39.30 6.78
N ALA A 345 -18.09 -38.27 6.11
CA ALA A 345 -17.50 -36.93 6.13
C ALA A 345 -18.63 -35.88 6.04
N SER A 346 -18.55 -34.83 6.86
CA SER A 346 -19.66 -33.94 7.23
C SER A 346 -20.41 -33.26 6.06
N PRO A 347 -21.73 -33.00 6.19
CA PRO A 347 -22.58 -32.57 5.07
C PRO A 347 -22.47 -31.06 4.77
N PRO A 348 -22.88 -30.61 3.57
CA PRO A 348 -22.92 -29.20 3.23
C PRO A 348 -24.03 -28.47 4.00
N PHE A 349 -23.78 -27.18 4.25
CA PHE A 349 -24.61 -26.24 5.01
C PHE A 349 -26.11 -26.40 4.72
N ARG A 350 -26.85 -26.94 5.71
CA ARG A 350 -28.31 -26.87 5.75
C ARG A 350 -28.72 -25.49 6.28
N LYS A 351 -29.90 -24.99 5.90
CA LYS A 351 -30.49 -23.70 6.37
C LYS A 351 -30.47 -23.48 7.90
N GLY A 352 -30.22 -24.51 8.72
CA GLY A 352 -30.02 -24.38 10.17
C GLY A 352 -28.65 -23.84 10.61
N ASP A 353 -27.63 -23.86 9.74
CA ASP A 353 -26.23 -23.62 10.12
C ASP A 353 -25.90 -22.12 10.24
N ALA A 354 -26.52 -21.27 9.42
CA ALA A 354 -26.36 -19.81 9.52
C ALA A 354 -27.04 -19.24 10.77
N ARG A 355 -28.22 -19.76 11.12
CA ARG A 355 -28.95 -19.36 12.33
C ARG A 355 -28.19 -19.81 13.58
N ARG A 356 -27.72 -21.06 13.61
CA ARG A 356 -26.93 -21.57 14.73
C ARG A 356 -25.62 -20.79 14.94
N LYS A 357 -24.92 -20.42 13.86
CA LYS A 357 -23.73 -19.55 13.96
C LYS A 357 -24.03 -18.15 14.46
N ALA A 358 -25.17 -17.58 14.08
CA ALA A 358 -25.60 -16.28 14.60
C ALA A 358 -25.94 -16.37 16.10
N GLU A 359 -26.60 -17.45 16.52
CA GLU A 359 -26.92 -17.75 17.92
C GLU A 359 -25.63 -17.96 18.76
N GLU A 360 -24.69 -18.77 18.29
CA GLU A 360 -23.38 -18.99 18.93
C GLU A 360 -22.55 -17.68 19.01
N GLY A 361 -22.57 -16.88 17.95
CA GLY A 361 -21.91 -15.57 17.92
C GLY A 361 -22.50 -14.58 18.92
N LEU A 362 -23.82 -14.61 19.11
CA LEU A 362 -24.49 -13.78 20.12
C LEU A 362 -24.12 -14.22 21.53
N VAL A 363 -24.14 -15.52 21.81
CA VAL A 363 -23.70 -16.08 23.12
C VAL A 363 -22.25 -15.72 23.39
N TYR A 364 -21.36 -15.85 22.40
CA TYR A 364 -19.96 -15.44 22.52
C TYR A 364 -19.79 -13.95 22.88
N CYS A 365 -20.56 -13.07 22.24
CA CYS A 365 -20.55 -11.65 22.54
C CYS A 365 -21.05 -11.35 23.96
N LEU A 366 -22.07 -12.06 24.44
CA LEU A 366 -22.62 -11.88 25.79
C LEU A 366 -21.67 -12.38 26.88
N ILE A 367 -20.97 -13.51 26.66
CA ILE A 367 -19.91 -14.00 27.56
C ILE A 367 -18.75 -13.00 27.60
N ARG A 368 -18.36 -12.46 26.45
CA ARG A 368 -17.19 -11.58 26.34
C ARG A 368 -17.46 -10.15 26.84
N TYR A 369 -18.70 -9.71 26.81
CA TYR A 369 -19.12 -8.36 27.23
C TYR A 369 -20.39 -8.43 28.09
N PRO A 370 -20.28 -8.80 29.38
CA PRO A 370 -21.42 -9.01 30.27
C PRO A 370 -22.35 -7.80 30.42
N ASP A 371 -21.82 -6.57 30.28
CA ASP A 371 -22.61 -5.33 30.33
C ASP A 371 -23.70 -5.25 29.24
N LEU A 372 -23.56 -6.03 28.17
CA LEU A 372 -24.56 -6.13 27.11
C LEU A 372 -25.78 -6.96 27.53
N ILE A 373 -25.67 -7.86 28.52
CA ILE A 373 -26.77 -8.74 28.95
C ILE A 373 -28.01 -7.91 29.33
N ASN A 374 -27.82 -6.83 30.09
CA ASN A 374 -28.91 -5.92 30.48
C ASN A 374 -29.62 -5.23 29.29
N ARG A 375 -28.95 -5.11 28.14
CA ARG A 375 -29.54 -4.51 26.93
C ARG A 375 -30.32 -5.52 26.10
N VAL A 376 -30.01 -6.81 26.23
CA VAL A 376 -30.65 -7.88 25.44
C VAL A 376 -31.68 -8.65 26.27
N GLN A 377 -31.60 -8.59 27.61
CA GLN A 377 -32.66 -9.00 28.52
C GLN A 377 -33.94 -8.21 28.21
N GLY A 378 -35.00 -8.93 27.85
CA GLY A 378 -36.29 -8.38 27.40
C GLY A 378 -36.50 -8.36 25.89
N GLN A 379 -35.46 -8.57 25.08
CA GLN A 379 -35.58 -8.75 23.62
C GLN A 379 -35.42 -10.21 23.17
N ILE A 380 -34.87 -11.06 24.03
CA ILE A 380 -34.69 -12.50 23.82
C ILE A 380 -35.69 -13.24 24.71
N ASP A 381 -36.51 -14.11 24.11
CA ASP A 381 -37.44 -14.99 24.84
C ASP A 381 -36.92 -16.45 24.88
N VAL A 382 -37.65 -17.30 25.59
CA VAL A 382 -37.32 -18.73 25.77
C VAL A 382 -37.29 -19.55 24.47
N ASN A 383 -37.80 -19.00 23.36
CA ASN A 383 -37.84 -19.65 22.05
C ASN A 383 -36.87 -19.01 21.05
N PHE A 384 -36.10 -18.00 21.47
CA PHE A 384 -35.18 -17.27 20.59
C PHE A 384 -34.06 -18.18 20.09
N PHE A 385 -33.44 -18.93 21.00
CA PHE A 385 -32.37 -19.88 20.69
C PHE A 385 -32.94 -21.23 20.28
N THR A 386 -32.38 -21.80 19.22
CA THR A 386 -32.71 -23.15 18.78
C THR A 386 -32.17 -24.25 19.71
N ALA A 387 -31.16 -23.95 20.51
CA ALA A 387 -30.65 -24.80 21.57
C ALA A 387 -31.03 -24.22 22.95
N PRO A 388 -31.85 -24.92 23.76
CA PRO A 388 -32.29 -24.43 25.07
C PRO A 388 -31.14 -24.18 26.05
N GLU A 389 -30.00 -24.86 25.86
CA GLU A 389 -28.80 -24.74 26.68
C GLU A 389 -28.18 -23.33 26.66
N TYR A 390 -28.38 -22.55 25.59
CA TYR A 390 -27.86 -21.18 25.49
C TYR A 390 -28.58 -20.19 26.39
N LEU A 391 -29.85 -20.44 26.73
CA LEU A 391 -30.58 -19.63 27.71
C LEU A 391 -30.01 -19.78 29.11
N ASN A 392 -29.42 -20.93 29.46
CA ASN A 392 -28.76 -21.15 30.76
C ASN A 392 -27.44 -20.37 30.92
N ILE A 393 -26.90 -19.82 29.84
CA ILE A 393 -25.69 -18.97 29.86
C ILE A 393 -26.06 -17.49 30.08
N ILE A 394 -27.32 -17.14 29.78
CA ILE A 394 -27.83 -15.76 29.75
C ILE A 394 -28.69 -15.45 30.99
N ASN A 395 -29.40 -16.44 31.53
CA ASN A 395 -30.05 -16.39 32.85
C ASN A 395 -29.03 -16.68 33.95
#